data_AF-A0A978RZ45-F1
#
_entry.id   AF-A0A978RZ45-F1
#
_cell.length_a   1.000
_cell.length_b   1.000
_cell.length_c   1.000
_cell.angle_alpha   90.00
_cell.angle_beta   90.00
_cell.angle_gamma   90.00
#
_symmetry.space_group_name_H-M   'P 1'
#
loop_
_entity.id
_entity.type
_entity.pdbx_description
1 polymer ?
#
loop_
_entity_poly.entity_id
_entity_poly.type
_entity_poly.pdbx_seq_one_letter_code
_entity_poly.pdbx_strand_id
1 'polypeptide(L)'
;MTVQDDTREQELIALFQLEKPMNATRISTDAFLDLNGEKIPFELKSTTSNSVTTVRDFGREHIKKWQDKHWLFGFYETSSNTIQLKYCLYGSPQAMTPWIEEKEAYIIYDHRLSQLVQELLSIELLYDILGEKEYYTIEDAKKLQKRQYSIQEYQKRMDLEGGYSPRRMLSLLQERCRYLIERGSTLNNPHIPASYFNGWERITSNHAQRLREMVVEALKSR
;
A
#
# COMPACT_ATOMS: atom_id res chain seq x y z
N MET A 1 21.99 3.68 1.01
CA MET A 1 20.75 3.75 1.81
C MET A 1 20.09 2.39 1.89
N THR A 2 19.73 1.72 0.78
CA THR A 2 19.06 0.41 0.79
C THR A 2 19.73 -0.66 1.66
N VAL A 3 21.06 -0.85 1.56
CA VAL A 3 21.79 -1.82 2.39
C VAL A 3 21.66 -1.53 3.90
N GLN A 4 21.58 -0.25 4.29
CA GLN A 4 21.40 0.13 5.69
C GLN A 4 19.95 -0.11 6.15
N ASP A 5 18.97 0.16 5.28
CA ASP A 5 17.56 -0.10 5.57
C ASP A 5 17.32 -1.62 5.73
N ASP A 6 17.88 -2.44 4.84
CA ASP A 6 17.82 -3.91 4.88
C ASP A 6 18.46 -4.47 6.16
N THR A 7 19.59 -3.87 6.59
CA THR A 7 20.30 -4.28 7.82
C THR A 7 19.45 -4.01 9.06
N ARG A 8 18.84 -2.82 9.15
CA ARG A 8 17.98 -2.47 10.29
C ARG A 8 16.71 -3.33 10.33
N GLU A 9 16.14 -3.64 9.17
CA GLU A 9 15.02 -4.60 9.09
C GLU A 9 15.44 -5.98 9.61
N GLN A 10 16.61 -6.50 9.22
CA GLN A 10 17.10 -7.80 9.71
C GLN A 10 17.31 -7.80 11.21
N GLU A 11 17.86 -6.71 11.75
CA GLU A 11 18.05 -6.54 13.18
C GLU A 11 16.72 -6.59 13.93
N LEU A 12 15.69 -5.89 13.46
CA LEU A 12 14.35 -5.95 14.06
C LEU A 12 13.76 -7.36 14.00
N ILE A 13 13.86 -8.03 12.86
CA ILE A 13 13.38 -9.41 12.69
C ILE A 13 14.07 -10.34 13.70
N ALA A 14 15.39 -10.23 13.84
CA ALA A 14 16.16 -11.05 14.77
C ALA A 14 15.82 -10.75 16.24
N LEU A 15 15.80 -9.47 16.63
CA LEU A 15 15.54 -9.03 18.01
C LEU A 15 14.15 -9.45 18.51
N PHE A 16 13.17 -9.43 17.61
CA PHE A 16 11.78 -9.75 17.94
C PHE A 16 11.38 -11.18 17.58
N GLN A 17 12.32 -11.99 17.08
CA GLN A 17 12.09 -13.38 16.66
C GLN A 17 10.93 -13.50 15.66
N LEU A 18 10.92 -12.63 14.66
CA LEU A 18 9.96 -12.64 13.57
C LEU A 18 10.44 -13.55 12.43
N GLU A 19 9.50 -13.99 11.61
CA GLU A 19 9.75 -14.81 10.42
C GLU A 19 9.64 -13.96 9.15
N LYS A 20 10.59 -14.15 8.22
CA LYS A 20 10.47 -13.58 6.87
C LYS A 20 9.50 -14.38 6.00
N PRO A 21 8.76 -13.72 5.08
CA PRO A 21 8.00 -14.43 4.06
C PRO A 21 8.95 -15.24 3.15
N MET A 22 8.64 -16.52 2.89
CA MET A 22 9.42 -17.35 1.96
C MET A 22 9.42 -16.79 0.51
N ASN A 23 8.38 -16.06 0.13
CA ASN A 23 8.22 -15.43 -1.19
C ASN A 23 7.99 -13.92 -1.02
N ALA A 24 8.99 -13.21 -0.50
CA ALA A 24 8.92 -11.76 -0.36
C ALA A 24 8.73 -11.09 -1.73
N THR A 25 7.53 -10.55 -1.98
CA THR A 25 7.25 -9.69 -3.13
C THR A 25 7.19 -8.23 -2.67
N ARG A 26 7.38 -7.25 -3.56
CA ARG A 26 7.36 -5.81 -3.21
C ARG A 26 6.07 -5.31 -2.54
N ILE A 27 4.97 -6.07 -2.61
CA ILE A 27 3.65 -5.74 -2.04
C ILE A 27 3.41 -6.55 -0.75
N SER A 28 4.33 -7.43 -0.36
CA SER A 28 4.14 -8.36 0.75
C SER A 28 4.30 -7.72 2.13
N THR A 29 3.83 -8.45 3.14
CA THR A 29 4.09 -8.23 4.57
C THR A 29 5.60 -8.34 4.84
N ASP A 30 6.15 -7.49 5.69
CA ASP A 30 7.61 -7.46 5.93
C ASP A 30 8.06 -8.64 6.80
N ALA A 31 7.28 -8.99 7.83
CA ALA A 31 7.56 -10.14 8.70
C ALA A 31 6.28 -10.70 9.34
N PHE A 32 6.38 -11.90 9.92
CA PHE A 32 5.32 -12.53 10.69
C PHE A 32 5.79 -12.84 12.11
N LEU A 33 4.91 -12.62 13.09
CA LEU A 33 5.07 -13.20 14.42
C LEU A 33 4.26 -14.50 14.47
N ASP A 34 4.91 -15.63 14.74
CA ASP A 34 4.20 -16.86 15.10
C ASP A 34 3.75 -16.75 16.56
N LEU A 35 2.44 -16.70 16.78
CA LEU A 35 1.82 -16.73 18.10
C LEU A 35 0.95 -17.99 18.20
N ASN A 36 1.50 -19.04 18.80
CA ASN A 36 0.82 -20.32 19.01
C ASN A 36 0.32 -20.98 17.71
N GLY A 37 1.09 -20.88 16.62
CA GLY A 37 0.76 -21.40 15.29
C GLY A 37 -0.01 -20.42 14.40
N GLU A 38 -0.43 -19.26 14.93
CA GLU A 38 -1.05 -18.20 14.15
C GLU A 38 0.01 -17.21 13.65
N LYS A 39 0.01 -16.92 12.35
CA LYS A 39 0.95 -15.96 11.74
C LYS A 39 0.36 -14.56 11.73
N ILE A 40 0.82 -13.73 12.66
CA ILE A 40 0.41 -12.32 12.77
C ILE A 40 1.27 -11.46 11.85
N PRO A 41 0.70 -10.71 10.88
CA PRO A 41 1.48 -9.94 9.91
C PRO A 41 1.97 -8.62 10.49
N PHE A 42 3.24 -8.30 10.23
CA PHE A 42 3.90 -7.06 10.62
C PHE A 42 4.36 -6.23 9.41
N GLU A 43 4.15 -4.91 9.51
CA GLU A 43 4.90 -3.90 8.75
C GLU A 43 6.06 -3.40 9.63
N LEU A 44 7.27 -3.38 9.07
CA LEU A 44 8.47 -2.94 9.75
C LEU A 44 8.91 -1.59 9.19
N LYS A 45 9.21 -0.65 10.08
CA LYS A 45 9.81 0.63 9.70
C LYS A 45 10.97 0.95 10.61
N SER A 46 11.96 1.66 10.08
CA SER A 46 13.07 2.18 10.87
C SER A 46 13.39 3.61 10.47
N THR A 47 13.93 4.39 11.40
CA THR A 47 14.33 5.77 11.15
C THR A 47 15.53 6.16 12.01
N THR A 48 16.38 7.04 11.49
CA THR A 48 17.43 7.74 12.23
C THR A 48 17.02 9.17 12.59
N SER A 49 15.77 9.53 12.32
CA SER A 49 15.17 10.84 12.62
C SER A 49 14.02 10.70 13.60
N ASN A 50 13.35 11.81 13.91
CA ASN A 50 12.17 11.83 14.78
C ASN A 50 10.87 11.48 14.04
N SER A 51 10.90 11.21 12.74
CA SER A 51 9.70 10.84 11.96
C SER A 51 9.93 9.55 11.20
N VAL A 52 8.84 8.83 10.91
CA VAL A 52 8.90 7.58 10.15
C VAL A 52 8.32 7.80 8.77
N THR A 53 9.12 7.59 7.72
CA THR A 53 8.64 7.50 6.34
C THR A 53 7.90 6.19 6.13
N THR A 54 6.83 6.21 5.34
CA THR A 54 5.99 5.01 5.14
C THR A 54 6.10 4.43 3.73
N VAL A 55 5.63 5.15 2.72
CA VAL A 55 5.68 4.76 1.31
C VAL A 55 5.74 5.97 0.39
N ARG A 56 6.28 5.82 -0.82
CA ARG A 56 6.36 6.90 -1.81
C ARG A 56 4.99 7.43 -2.22
N ASP A 57 4.09 6.55 -2.63
CA ASP A 57 2.79 6.92 -3.19
C ASP A 57 1.69 6.26 -2.35
N PHE A 58 1.30 6.91 -1.24
CA PHE A 58 0.25 6.40 -0.36
C PHE A 58 -1.11 6.51 -1.05
N GLY A 59 -1.89 5.43 -1.04
CA GLY A 59 -3.15 5.33 -1.77
C GLY A 59 -4.02 4.19 -1.24
N ARG A 60 -5.17 3.95 -1.88
CA ARG A 60 -6.15 2.92 -1.48
C ARG A 60 -5.59 1.52 -1.21
N GLU A 61 -4.63 1.07 -2.01
CA GLU A 61 -4.01 -0.25 -1.80
C GLU A 61 -3.20 -0.31 -0.50
N HIS A 62 -2.59 0.81 -0.07
CA HIS A 62 -1.89 0.90 1.22
C HIS A 62 -2.87 0.91 2.40
N ILE A 63 -4.00 1.63 2.26
CA ILE A 63 -5.06 1.63 3.28
C ILE A 63 -5.53 0.20 3.54
N LYS A 64 -5.90 -0.54 2.48
CA LYS A 64 -6.29 -1.95 2.58
C LYS A 64 -5.16 -2.84 3.13
N LYS A 65 -3.92 -2.61 2.70
CA LYS A 65 -2.75 -3.38 3.18
C LYS A 65 -2.58 -3.21 4.69
N TRP A 66 -2.77 -2.01 5.21
CA TRP A 66 -2.36 -1.64 6.56
C TRP A 66 -3.46 -1.70 7.63
N GLN A 67 -4.73 -1.72 7.23
CA GLN A 67 -5.88 -1.67 8.15
C GLN A 67 -5.83 -2.73 9.27
N ASP A 68 -5.31 -3.94 8.98
CA ASP A 68 -5.28 -5.08 9.90
C ASP A 68 -3.84 -5.44 10.33
N LYS A 69 -2.84 -4.63 9.95
CA LYS A 69 -1.44 -4.94 10.21
C LYS A 69 -0.97 -4.42 11.55
N HIS A 70 -0.15 -5.23 12.19
CA HIS A 70 0.68 -4.79 13.29
C HIS A 70 1.92 -4.07 12.75
N TRP A 71 2.43 -3.12 13.52
CA TRP A 71 3.58 -2.32 13.14
C TRP A 71 4.68 -2.41 14.18
N LEU A 72 5.92 -2.44 13.72
CA LEU A 72 7.10 -2.31 14.57
C LEU A 72 8.02 -1.23 14.01
N PHE A 73 8.32 -0.25 14.86
CA PHE A 73 9.13 0.92 14.51
C PHE A 73 10.45 0.89 15.26
N GLY A 74 11.58 0.79 14.56
CA GLY A 74 12.91 0.92 15.13
C GLY A 74 13.43 2.36 15.06
N PHE A 75 13.78 2.96 16.20
CA PHE A 75 14.38 4.29 16.26
C PHE A 75 15.87 4.18 16.54
N TYR A 76 16.66 4.69 15.60
CA TYR A 76 18.11 4.59 15.61
C TYR A 76 18.75 5.96 15.85
N GLU A 77 19.93 5.95 16.45
CA GLU A 77 20.77 7.13 16.63
C GLU A 77 22.06 6.95 15.84
N THR A 78 22.52 8.03 15.22
CA THR A 78 23.79 8.06 14.49
C THR A 78 24.82 8.78 15.36
N SER A 79 25.84 8.07 15.81
CA SER A 79 26.97 8.63 16.56
C SER A 79 28.28 8.14 15.98
N SER A 80 29.20 9.07 15.64
CA SER A 80 30.58 8.77 15.23
C SER A 80 30.71 7.61 14.22
N ASN A 81 29.95 7.65 13.13
CA ASN A 81 29.87 6.63 12.06
C ASN A 81 29.27 5.27 12.46
N THR A 82 28.65 5.16 13.63
CA THR A 82 27.87 3.99 14.04
C THR A 82 26.38 4.34 14.09
N ILE A 83 25.55 3.41 13.63
CA ILE A 83 24.08 3.49 13.74
C ILE A 83 23.68 2.46 14.77
N GLN A 84 23.01 2.90 15.84
CA GLN A 84 22.62 2.03 16.96
C GLN A 84 21.13 2.14 17.24
N LEU A 85 20.48 1.00 17.49
CA LEU A 85 19.09 0.97 17.90
C LEU A 85 18.94 1.56 19.30
N LYS A 86 18.05 2.54 19.45
CA LYS A 86 17.79 3.23 20.73
C LYS A 86 16.60 2.62 21.46
N TYR A 87 15.51 2.40 20.73
CA TYR A 87 14.29 1.75 21.21
C TYR A 87 13.41 1.36 20.03
N CYS A 88 12.43 0.51 20.31
CA CYS A 88 11.37 0.16 19.38
C CYS A 88 10.00 0.59 19.92
N LEU A 89 9.06 0.83 19.02
CA LEU A 89 7.65 1.04 19.33
C LEU A 89 6.79 0.02 18.60
N TYR A 90 5.75 -0.45 19.26
CA TYR A 90 4.75 -1.34 18.68
C TYR A 90 3.44 -0.58 18.43
N GLY A 91 2.88 -0.73 17.23
CA GLY A 91 1.56 -0.23 16.87
C GLY A 91 0.61 -1.38 16.55
N SER A 92 -0.46 -1.54 17.34
CA SER A 92 -1.58 -2.42 16.96
C SER A 92 -2.37 -1.81 15.80
N PRO A 93 -3.20 -2.59 15.08
CA PRO A 93 -4.11 -2.04 14.08
C PRO A 93 -4.94 -0.88 14.62
N GLN A 94 -5.53 -1.04 15.81
CA GLN A 94 -6.32 -0.01 16.49
C GLN A 94 -5.52 1.25 16.76
N ALA A 95 -4.27 1.11 17.21
CA ALA A 95 -3.39 2.25 17.47
C ALA A 95 -2.93 2.97 16.20
N MET A 96 -2.93 2.28 15.05
CA MET A 96 -2.55 2.85 13.75
C MET A 96 -3.74 3.39 12.95
N THR A 97 -4.97 2.98 13.28
CA THR A 97 -6.20 3.45 12.61
C THR A 97 -6.28 4.97 12.50
N PRO A 98 -6.08 5.78 13.57
CA PRO A 98 -6.24 7.23 13.46
C PRO A 98 -5.32 7.87 12.41
N TRP A 99 -4.06 7.44 12.34
CA TRP A 99 -3.14 7.95 11.32
C TRP A 99 -3.54 7.51 9.91
N ILE A 100 -3.96 6.25 9.73
CA ILE A 100 -4.39 5.74 8.41
C ILE A 100 -5.64 6.49 7.94
N GLU A 101 -6.63 6.68 8.80
CA GLU A 101 -7.88 7.40 8.50
C GLU A 101 -7.61 8.86 8.16
N GLU A 102 -6.70 9.52 8.87
CA GLU A 102 -6.28 10.89 8.54
C GLU A 102 -5.69 10.98 7.13
N LYS A 103 -4.85 10.01 6.73
CA LYS A 103 -4.27 9.99 5.37
C LYS A 103 -5.29 9.55 4.32
N GLU A 104 -6.23 8.68 4.65
CA GLU A 104 -7.34 8.34 3.77
C GLU A 104 -8.23 9.56 3.50
N ALA A 105 -8.59 10.31 4.55
CA ALA A 105 -9.39 11.51 4.42
C ALA A 105 -8.73 12.56 3.49
N TYR A 106 -7.40 12.61 3.44
CA TYR A 106 -6.68 13.49 2.52
C TYR A 106 -6.91 13.12 1.04
N ILE A 107 -6.94 11.83 0.69
CA ILE A 107 -7.04 11.36 -0.70
C ILE A 107 -8.45 10.97 -1.13
N ILE A 108 -9.43 10.96 -0.21
CA ILE A 108 -10.76 10.38 -0.47
C ILE A 108 -11.53 11.10 -1.58
N TYR A 109 -11.38 12.43 -1.69
CA TYR A 109 -12.08 13.21 -2.70
C TYR A 109 -11.57 12.92 -4.12
N ASP A 110 -10.27 12.72 -4.29
CA ASP A 110 -9.70 12.37 -5.59
C ASP A 110 -10.14 10.96 -6.02
N HIS A 111 -10.23 10.03 -5.07
CA HIS A 111 -10.81 8.71 -5.32
C HIS A 111 -12.30 8.78 -5.63
N ARG A 112 -13.05 9.69 -4.99
CA ARG A 112 -14.46 9.89 -5.34
C ARG A 112 -14.61 10.46 -6.74
N LEU A 113 -13.71 11.37 -7.12
CA LEU A 113 -13.66 11.93 -8.47
C LEU A 113 -13.40 10.85 -9.52
N SER A 114 -12.48 9.91 -9.26
CA SER A 114 -12.19 8.81 -10.20
C SER A 114 -13.40 7.92 -10.49
N GLN A 115 -14.30 7.76 -9.51
CA GLN A 115 -15.53 6.98 -9.64
C GLN A 115 -16.61 7.73 -10.40
N LEU A 116 -16.72 9.05 -10.21
CA LEU A 116 -17.80 9.86 -10.78
C LEU A 116 -17.49 10.30 -12.22
N VAL A 117 -16.25 10.72 -12.50
CA VAL A 117 -15.89 11.28 -13.82
C VAL A 117 -15.99 10.25 -14.93
N GLN A 118 -15.67 8.98 -14.66
CA GLN A 118 -15.81 7.92 -15.65
C GLN A 118 -17.26 7.77 -16.14
N GLU A 119 -18.26 8.00 -15.29
CA GLU A 119 -19.69 7.86 -15.63
C GLU A 119 -20.18 9.01 -16.53
N LEU A 120 -19.42 10.11 -16.60
CA LEU A 120 -19.74 11.25 -17.48
C LEU A 120 -19.19 11.06 -18.90
N LEU A 121 -18.35 10.05 -19.14
CA LEU A 121 -17.81 9.79 -20.47
C LEU A 121 -18.91 9.24 -21.37
N SER A 122 -19.10 9.89 -22.51
CA SER A 122 -20.11 9.54 -23.49
C SER A 122 -19.50 8.84 -24.70
N ILE A 123 -20.37 8.28 -25.54
CA ILE A 123 -19.95 7.60 -26.77
C ILE A 123 -19.39 8.58 -27.80
N GLU A 124 -19.88 9.82 -27.82
CA GLU A 124 -19.37 10.90 -28.65
C GLU A 124 -17.91 11.21 -28.30
N LEU A 125 -17.57 11.26 -27.02
CA LEU A 125 -16.19 11.46 -26.58
C LEU A 125 -15.27 10.29 -26.95
N LEU A 126 -15.78 9.05 -26.95
CA LEU A 126 -15.03 7.91 -27.47
C LEU A 126 -14.71 8.11 -28.95
N TYR A 127 -15.68 8.57 -29.74
CA TYR A 127 -15.52 8.82 -31.16
C TYR A 127 -14.52 9.95 -31.43
N ASP A 128 -14.54 11.02 -30.63
CA ASP A 128 -13.52 12.09 -30.72
C ASP A 128 -12.10 11.58 -30.46
N ILE A 129 -11.94 10.55 -29.62
CA ILE A 129 -10.63 10.00 -29.24
C ILE A 129 -10.13 8.93 -30.22
N LEU A 130 -10.99 8.02 -30.69
CA LEU A 130 -10.60 6.86 -31.49
C LEU A 130 -11.15 6.85 -32.93
N GLY A 131 -11.96 7.83 -33.29
CA GLY A 131 -12.81 7.83 -34.47
C GLY A 131 -14.07 6.97 -34.27
N GLU A 132 -15.17 7.39 -34.89
CA GLU A 132 -16.40 6.61 -34.96
C GLU A 132 -16.20 5.34 -35.79
N LYS A 133 -16.56 4.19 -35.21
CA LYS A 133 -16.52 2.87 -35.87
C LYS A 133 -17.62 2.00 -35.29
N GLU A 134 -18.22 1.14 -36.10
CA GLU A 134 -19.15 0.11 -35.59
C GLU A 134 -18.40 -1.07 -34.94
N TYR A 135 -17.10 -1.21 -35.24
CA TYR A 135 -16.25 -2.30 -34.78
C TYR A 135 -14.84 -1.80 -34.46
N TYR A 136 -14.33 -2.16 -33.28
CA TYR A 136 -12.98 -1.83 -32.83
C TYR A 136 -12.13 -3.08 -32.62
N THR A 137 -10.84 -2.94 -32.88
CA THR A 137 -9.87 -4.05 -32.79
C THR A 137 -9.13 -4.06 -31.44
N ILE A 138 -8.37 -5.14 -31.18
CA ILE A 138 -7.39 -5.16 -30.07
C ILE A 138 -6.41 -4.00 -30.15
N GLU A 139 -5.98 -3.61 -31.35
CA GLU A 139 -5.03 -2.51 -31.51
C GLU A 139 -5.65 -1.16 -31.12
N ASP A 140 -6.94 -0.96 -31.38
CA ASP A 140 -7.66 0.22 -30.87
C ASP A 140 -7.75 0.21 -29.34
N ALA A 141 -8.10 -0.94 -28.74
CA ALA A 141 -8.10 -1.09 -27.28
C ALA A 141 -6.71 -0.84 -26.65
N LYS A 142 -5.64 -1.29 -27.31
CA LYS A 142 -4.26 -1.04 -26.87
C LYS A 142 -3.86 0.43 -26.92
N LYS A 143 -4.40 1.23 -27.87
CA LYS A 143 -4.17 2.68 -27.90
C LYS A 143 -4.73 3.36 -26.65
N LEU A 144 -5.93 2.96 -26.20
CA LEU A 144 -6.50 3.46 -24.95
C LEU A 144 -5.74 2.97 -23.72
N GLN A 145 -5.56 1.66 -23.62
CA GLN A 145 -5.06 1.00 -22.41
C GLN A 145 -3.54 0.94 -22.31
N LYS A 146 -2.82 1.45 -23.32
CA LYS A 146 -1.34 1.47 -23.37
C LYS A 146 -0.68 0.12 -23.03
N ARG A 147 -1.25 -0.98 -23.54
CA ARG A 147 -0.77 -2.35 -23.30
C ARG A 147 -0.76 -2.78 -21.82
N GLN A 148 -1.65 -2.21 -21.01
CA GLN A 148 -1.77 -2.55 -19.59
C GLN A 148 -2.29 -3.97 -19.33
N TYR A 149 -3.05 -4.53 -20.27
CA TYR A 149 -3.53 -5.91 -20.21
C TYR A 149 -2.64 -6.87 -21.00
N SER A 150 -2.61 -8.14 -20.57
CA SER A 150 -2.15 -9.27 -21.37
C SER A 150 -3.06 -9.50 -22.59
N ILE A 151 -2.57 -10.26 -23.58
CA ILE A 151 -3.37 -10.55 -24.77
C ILE A 151 -4.64 -11.34 -24.43
N GLN A 152 -4.57 -12.26 -23.47
CA GLN A 152 -5.71 -13.05 -23.01
C GLN A 152 -6.76 -12.16 -22.32
N GLU A 153 -6.32 -11.15 -21.56
CA GLU A 153 -7.24 -10.20 -20.93
C GLU A 153 -7.93 -9.29 -21.95
N TYR A 154 -7.24 -8.86 -23.02
CA TYR A 154 -7.92 -8.16 -24.12
C TYR A 154 -8.99 -9.07 -24.76
N GLN A 155 -8.64 -10.30 -25.12
CA GLN A 155 -9.58 -11.24 -25.73
C GLN A 155 -10.81 -11.50 -24.84
N LYS A 156 -10.60 -11.69 -23.53
CA LYS A 156 -11.70 -11.88 -22.55
C LYS A 156 -12.63 -10.67 -22.43
N ARG A 157 -12.18 -9.48 -22.85
CA ARG A 157 -12.96 -8.24 -22.77
C ARG A 157 -13.72 -7.93 -24.05
N MET A 158 -13.53 -8.70 -25.12
CA MET A 158 -14.33 -8.58 -26.34
C MET A 158 -15.78 -8.94 -26.06
N ASP A 159 -16.70 -8.18 -26.65
CA ASP A 159 -18.13 -8.47 -26.65
C ASP A 159 -18.65 -8.87 -28.04
N LEU A 160 -17.83 -8.70 -29.07
CA LEU A 160 -18.08 -9.18 -30.43
C LEU A 160 -17.07 -10.25 -30.81
N GLU A 161 -17.40 -11.06 -31.82
CA GLU A 161 -16.46 -12.01 -32.38
C GLU A 161 -15.23 -11.28 -32.95
N GLY A 162 -14.07 -11.51 -32.34
CA GLY A 162 -12.80 -10.92 -32.76
C GLY A 162 -12.57 -9.45 -32.40
N GLY A 163 -13.50 -8.77 -31.74
CA GLY A 163 -13.41 -7.33 -31.49
C GLY A 163 -14.38 -6.77 -30.46
N TYR A 164 -14.55 -5.45 -30.50
CA TYR A 164 -15.32 -4.70 -29.51
C TYR A 164 -16.37 -3.82 -30.19
N SER A 165 -17.56 -3.77 -29.59
CA SER A 165 -18.57 -2.76 -29.94
C SER A 165 -18.16 -1.36 -29.43
N PRO A 166 -18.78 -0.29 -29.94
CA PRO A 166 -18.61 1.06 -29.42
C PRO A 166 -18.87 1.17 -27.91
N ARG A 167 -19.93 0.52 -27.43
CA ARG A 167 -20.28 0.53 -26.00
C ARG A 167 -19.21 -0.14 -25.16
N ARG A 168 -18.64 -1.25 -25.65
CA ARG A 168 -17.57 -1.94 -24.92
C ARG A 168 -16.28 -1.13 -24.91
N MET A 169 -15.96 -0.48 -26.01
CA MET A 169 -14.81 0.44 -26.07
C MET A 169 -14.99 1.65 -25.16
N LEU A 170 -16.21 2.18 -25.03
CA LEU A 170 -16.52 3.22 -24.04
C LEU A 170 -16.23 2.71 -22.62
N SER A 171 -16.64 1.50 -22.27
CA SER A 171 -16.27 0.91 -20.96
C SER A 171 -14.77 0.82 -20.76
N LEU A 172 -13.98 0.47 -21.79
CA LEU A 172 -12.53 0.48 -21.69
C LEU A 172 -11.96 1.89 -21.51
N LEU A 173 -12.54 2.91 -22.15
CA LEU A 173 -12.16 4.30 -21.92
C LEU A 173 -12.47 4.76 -20.48
N GLN A 174 -13.62 4.36 -19.94
CA GLN A 174 -14.01 4.61 -18.56
C GLN A 174 -13.04 3.95 -17.56
N GLU A 175 -12.71 2.66 -17.77
CA GLU A 175 -11.70 1.95 -16.99
C GLU A 175 -10.33 2.68 -17.05
N ARG A 176 -9.95 3.19 -18.23
CA ARG A 176 -8.70 3.93 -18.40
C ARG A 176 -8.71 5.27 -17.66
N CYS A 177 -9.80 6.01 -17.75
CA CYS A 177 -9.97 7.30 -17.07
C CYS A 177 -9.85 7.12 -15.55
N ARG A 178 -10.60 6.16 -14.99
CA ARG A 178 -10.52 5.82 -13.57
C ARG A 178 -9.09 5.47 -13.17
N TYR A 179 -8.42 4.59 -13.93
CA TYR A 179 -7.05 4.19 -13.66
C TYR A 179 -6.07 5.39 -13.60
N LEU A 180 -6.19 6.33 -14.54
CA LEU A 180 -5.32 7.50 -14.60
C LEU A 180 -5.51 8.41 -13.40
N ILE A 181 -6.77 8.68 -13.02
CA ILE A 181 -7.08 9.51 -11.86
C ILE A 181 -6.59 8.80 -10.59
N GLU A 182 -6.96 7.53 -10.38
CA GLU A 182 -6.54 6.77 -9.19
C GLU A 182 -5.02 6.70 -9.00
N ARG A 183 -4.27 6.62 -10.11
CA ARG A 183 -2.80 6.64 -10.05
C ARG A 183 -2.24 8.00 -9.62
N GLY A 184 -2.95 9.09 -9.89
CA GLY A 184 -2.60 10.44 -9.43
C GLY A 184 -3.18 10.80 -8.05
N SER A 185 -4.18 10.06 -7.59
CA SER A 185 -4.85 10.23 -6.28
C SER A 185 -4.04 9.63 -5.13
N THR A 186 -2.77 10.04 -4.99
CA THR A 186 -1.87 9.54 -3.96
C THR A 186 -1.29 10.67 -3.13
N LEU A 187 -1.00 10.37 -1.86
CA LEU A 187 -0.24 11.26 -0.99
C LEU A 187 1.24 10.87 -1.05
N ASN A 188 2.09 11.81 -1.45
CA ASN A 188 3.51 11.57 -1.62
C ASN A 188 4.25 11.54 -0.26
N ASN A 189 4.97 10.46 0.01
CA ASN A 189 5.84 10.26 1.18
C ASN A 189 5.22 10.74 2.52
N PRO A 190 4.02 10.29 2.93
CA PRO A 190 3.51 10.68 4.23
C PRO A 190 4.40 10.15 5.35
N HIS A 191 4.68 11.05 6.30
CA HIS A 191 5.43 10.74 7.50
C HIS A 191 4.49 10.52 8.69
N ILE A 192 4.87 9.60 9.59
CA ILE A 192 4.30 9.54 10.94
C ILE A 192 5.20 10.42 11.83
N PRO A 193 4.67 11.54 12.38
CA PRO A 193 5.45 12.45 13.21
C PRO A 193 5.71 11.86 14.61
N ALA A 194 6.81 12.27 15.27
CA ALA A 194 7.12 11.86 16.65
C ALA A 194 5.94 12.02 17.62
N SER A 195 5.17 13.11 17.46
CA SER A 195 4.03 13.42 18.32
C SER A 195 2.93 12.36 18.28
N TYR A 196 2.82 11.60 17.18
CA TYR A 196 1.86 10.49 17.07
C TYR A 196 2.15 9.39 18.09
N PHE A 197 3.43 9.22 18.42
CA PHE A 197 3.91 8.20 19.35
C PHE A 197 3.96 8.69 20.81
N ASN A 198 3.42 9.87 21.12
CA ASN A 198 3.42 10.39 22.48
C ASN A 198 2.68 9.44 23.43
N GLY A 199 3.35 9.04 24.51
CA GLY A 199 2.80 8.11 25.50
C GLY A 199 2.91 6.63 25.11
N TRP A 200 3.45 6.29 23.94
CA TRP A 200 3.68 4.89 23.56
C TRP A 200 4.85 4.30 24.36
N GLU A 201 4.73 3.03 24.72
CA GLU A 201 5.78 2.32 25.43
C GLU A 201 7.00 2.11 24.54
N ARG A 202 8.18 2.45 25.07
CA ARG A 202 9.47 2.19 24.42
C ARG A 202 10.01 0.83 24.83
N ILE A 203 10.15 -0.07 23.87
CA ILE A 203 10.77 -1.37 24.07
C ILE A 203 12.29 -1.19 23.93
N THR A 204 13.02 -1.36 25.03
CA THR A 204 14.49 -1.24 25.09
C THR A 204 15.19 -2.53 25.53
N SER A 205 14.43 -3.52 25.99
CA SER A 205 14.90 -4.81 26.49
C SER A 205 13.79 -5.86 26.39
N ASN A 206 14.14 -7.15 26.48
CA ASN A 206 13.19 -8.27 26.38
C ASN A 206 12.31 -8.19 25.13
N HIS A 207 12.88 -7.71 24.03
CA HIS A 207 12.19 -7.31 22.80
C HIS A 207 11.12 -8.30 22.33
N ALA A 208 11.52 -9.54 22.05
CA ALA A 208 10.60 -10.59 21.59
C ALA A 208 9.47 -10.89 22.58
N GLN A 209 9.78 -11.03 23.88
CA GLN A 209 8.77 -11.33 24.89
C GLN A 209 7.77 -10.16 25.04
N ARG A 210 8.27 -8.93 25.17
CA ARG A 210 7.40 -7.76 25.37
C ARG A 210 6.49 -7.53 24.17
N LEU A 211 6.99 -7.71 22.94
CA LEU A 211 6.14 -7.64 21.75
C LEU A 211 5.01 -8.66 21.79
N ARG A 212 5.29 -9.91 22.17
CA ARG A 212 4.27 -10.97 22.27
C ARG A 212 3.18 -10.61 23.29
N GLU A 213 3.56 -10.08 24.43
CA GLU A 213 2.61 -9.59 25.46
C GLU A 213 1.71 -8.49 24.90
N MET A 214 2.30 -7.45 24.28
CA MET A 214 1.54 -6.34 23.69
C MET A 214 0.62 -6.79 22.55
N VAL A 215 1.05 -7.76 21.73
CA VAL A 215 0.21 -8.35 20.68
C VAL A 215 -0.97 -9.10 21.28
N VAL A 216 -0.75 -9.90 22.32
CA VAL A 216 -1.84 -10.62 23.02
C VAL A 216 -2.83 -9.62 23.65
N GLU A 217 -2.35 -8.54 24.26
CA GLU A 217 -3.19 -7.48 24.82
C GLU A 217 -4.04 -6.80 23.73
N ALA A 218 -3.43 -6.48 22.58
CA ALA A 218 -4.12 -5.87 21.46
C ALA A 218 -5.19 -6.79 20.84
N LEU A 219 -4.92 -8.09 20.74
CA LEU A 219 -5.87 -9.08 20.22
C LEU A 219 -7.06 -9.31 21.16
N LYS A 220 -6.87 -9.16 22.48
CA LYS A 220 -7.97 -9.25 23.47
C LYS A 220 -8.88 -8.03 23.49
N SER A 221 -8.39 -6.89 23.01
CA SER A 221 -9.11 -5.61 23.01
C SER A 221 -9.90 -5.36 21.71
N ARG A 222 -10.01 -6.38 20.85
CA ARG A 222 -10.77 -6.39 19.60
C ARG A 222 -12.24 -6.73 19.78
#